data_AF-A0A673XXZ3-F1
#
_entry.id   AF-A0A673XXZ3-F1
#
_cell.length_a   1.000
_cell.length_b   1.000
_cell.length_c   1.000
_cell.angle_alpha   90.00
_cell.angle_beta   90.00
_cell.angle_gamma   90.00
#
_symmetry.space_group_name_H-M   'P 1'
#
loop_
_entity.id
_entity.type
_entity.pdbx_description
1 polymer ?
#
loop_
_entity_poly.entity_id
_entity_poly.type
_entity_poly.pdbx_seq_one_letter_code
_entity_poly.pdbx_strand_id
1 'polypeptide(L)'
;MELLVEKVINSASGPLSPGDALRRVFECIPLGFCGPGLVDPCEKNPTDTLTAMEEQHREDITSSAQFALRLLAFRQIHKVLGMDPLPQMNPRFNVRNNRKRRRDNSDGTDGFEGEGKKDKKDFDSSY
;
A
#
# COMPACT_ATOMS: atom_id res chain seq x y z
N MET A 1 -3.34 8.03 -19.87
CA MET A 1 -3.22 7.82 -18.41
C MET A 1 -3.98 6.58 -17.94
N GLU A 2 -5.19 6.34 -18.41
CA GLU A 2 -6.02 5.19 -17.99
C GLU A 2 -5.34 3.84 -18.22
N LEU A 3 -4.84 3.60 -19.44
CA LEU A 3 -4.12 2.37 -19.81
C LEU A 3 -2.90 2.06 -18.93
N LEU A 4 -2.18 3.10 -18.48
CA LEU A 4 -1.05 2.98 -17.57
C LEU A 4 -1.53 2.49 -16.20
N VAL A 5 -2.54 3.15 -15.65
CA VAL A 5 -3.10 2.82 -14.33
C VAL A 5 -3.65 1.39 -14.33
N GLU A 6 -4.40 1.04 -15.37
CA GLU A 6 -4.96 -0.31 -15.54
C GLU A 6 -3.86 -1.38 -15.55
N LYS A 7 -2.84 -1.24 -16.41
CA LYS A 7 -1.73 -2.22 -16.48
C LYS A 7 -0.97 -2.32 -15.17
N VAL A 8 -0.72 -1.20 -14.49
CA VAL A 8 0.00 -1.20 -13.22
C VAL A 8 -0.80 -1.90 -12.12
N ILE A 9 -2.10 -1.63 -12.02
CA ILE A 9 -2.95 -2.27 -11.00
C ILE A 9 -3.15 -3.75 -11.32
N ASN A 10 -3.42 -4.11 -12.57
CA ASN A 10 -3.60 -5.50 -13.00
C ASN A 10 -2.31 -6.33 -12.88
N SER A 11 -1.13 -5.70 -12.86
CA SER A 11 0.14 -6.39 -12.58
C SER A 11 0.33 -6.82 -11.12
N ALA A 12 -0.55 -6.36 -10.21
CA ALA A 12 -0.44 -6.70 -8.80
C ALA A 12 -0.91 -8.14 -8.53
N SER A 13 -0.28 -8.82 -7.58
CA SER A 13 -0.62 -10.19 -7.20
C SER A 13 -1.92 -10.32 -6.40
N GLY A 14 -2.61 -9.22 -6.13
CA GLY A 14 -3.83 -9.19 -5.33
C GLY A 14 -4.47 -7.80 -5.28
N PRO A 15 -5.62 -7.68 -4.60
CA PRO A 15 -6.34 -6.41 -4.49
C PRO A 15 -5.53 -5.40 -3.68
N LEU A 16 -5.47 -4.17 -4.19
CA LEU A 16 -4.75 -3.06 -3.57
C LEU A 16 -5.71 -2.06 -2.92
N SER A 17 -5.29 -1.45 -1.81
CA SER A 17 -5.97 -0.26 -1.30
C SER A 17 -5.76 0.91 -2.28
N PRO A 18 -6.65 1.92 -2.31
CA PRO A 18 -6.47 3.07 -3.20
C PRO A 18 -5.13 3.80 -2.99
N GLY A 19 -4.64 3.87 -1.75
CA GLY A 19 -3.35 4.47 -1.42
C GLY A 19 -2.17 3.66 -1.96
N ASP A 20 -2.23 2.32 -1.83
CA ASP A 20 -1.18 1.43 -2.35
C ASP A 20 -1.20 1.37 -3.87
N ALA A 21 -2.39 1.39 -4.49
CA ALA A 21 -2.55 1.47 -5.94
C ALA A 21 -1.93 2.75 -6.48
N LEU A 22 -2.22 3.90 -5.87
CA LEU A 22 -1.63 5.18 -6.26
C LEU A 22 -0.10 5.16 -6.11
N ARG A 23 0.42 4.64 -5.00
CA ARG A 23 1.85 4.51 -4.77
C ARG A 23 2.51 3.67 -5.85
N ARG A 24 1.91 2.53 -6.20
CA ARG A 24 2.42 1.62 -7.23
C ARG A 24 2.48 2.29 -8.60
N VAL A 25 1.48 3.06 -8.98
CA VAL A 25 1.49 3.84 -10.24
C VAL A 25 2.69 4.78 -10.29
N PHE A 26 2.94 5.53 -9.20
CA PHE A 26 4.10 6.42 -9.13
C PHE A 26 5.45 5.67 -9.08
N GLU A 27 5.51 4.45 -8.55
CA GLU A 27 6.71 3.61 -8.56
C GLU A 27 7.01 3.05 -9.95
N CYS A 28 5.98 2.76 -10.75
CA CYS A 28 6.15 2.20 -12.10
C CYS A 28 6.61 3.22 -13.15
N ILE A 29 6.25 4.50 -13.01
CA ILE A 29 6.62 5.53 -13.99
C ILE A 29 8.15 5.69 -14.11
N PRO A 30 8.92 5.86 -13.02
CA PRO A 30 10.37 6.02 -13.09
C PRO A 30 11.15 4.77 -13.50
N LEU A 31 10.53 3.58 -13.37
CA LEU A 31 11.13 2.31 -13.80
C LEU A 31 11.18 2.16 -15.33
N GLY A 32 10.76 3.19 -16.07
CA GLY A 32 10.76 3.16 -17.52
C GLY A 32 9.56 2.39 -18.07
N PHE A 33 8.41 2.37 -17.38
CA PHE A 33 7.17 1.84 -17.96
C PHE A 33 6.78 2.61 -19.24
N CYS A 34 7.19 3.87 -19.37
CA CYS A 34 7.05 4.59 -20.63
C CYS A 34 7.96 4.06 -21.75
N GLY A 35 9.01 3.27 -21.44
CA GLY A 35 10.08 2.84 -22.34
C GLY A 35 9.72 1.73 -23.34
N PRO A 36 9.11 0.59 -22.96
CA PRO A 36 8.73 -0.46 -23.90
C PRO A 36 7.47 -0.14 -24.73
N GLY A 37 6.93 1.07 -24.61
CA GLY A 37 5.69 1.48 -25.27
C GLY A 37 4.44 0.91 -24.58
N LEU A 38 3.34 1.65 -24.66
CA LEU A 38 2.05 1.26 -24.14
C LEU A 38 1.09 1.00 -25.30
N VAL A 39 0.98 -0.27 -25.67
CA VAL A 39 0.09 -0.71 -26.77
C VAL A 39 -1.37 -0.39 -26.46
N ASP A 40 -2.03 0.26 -27.40
CA ASP A 40 -3.45 0.59 -27.38
C ASP A 40 -4.31 -0.65 -27.66
N PRO A 41 -5.19 -1.10 -26.74
CA PRO A 41 -6.11 -2.20 -26.97
C PRO A 41 -7.29 -1.83 -27.89
N CYS A 42 -7.53 -0.54 -28.17
CA CYS A 42 -8.61 -0.07 -29.04
C CYS A 42 -8.21 -0.06 -30.53
N GLU A 43 -6.92 -0.16 -30.83
CA GLU A 43 -6.41 -0.18 -32.20
C GLU A 43 -6.23 -1.62 -32.71
N LYS A 44 -6.53 -1.85 -33.99
CA LYS A 44 -6.41 -3.17 -34.60
C LYS A 44 -4.95 -3.61 -34.76
N ASN A 45 -4.07 -2.65 -35.01
CA ASN A 45 -2.63 -2.86 -35.17
C ASN A 45 -1.91 -2.49 -33.87
N PRO A 46 -0.78 -3.14 -33.53
CA PRO A 46 -0.01 -2.82 -32.32
C PRO A 46 0.51 -1.38 -32.41
N THR A 47 -0.21 -0.47 -31.75
CA THR A 47 0.03 0.97 -31.81
C THR A 47 0.47 1.43 -30.42
N ASP A 48 1.65 2.04 -30.32
CA ASP A 48 2.14 2.57 -29.07
C ASP A 48 1.55 3.97 -28.80
N THR A 49 0.82 4.09 -27.69
CA THR A 49 0.19 5.35 -27.26
C THR A 49 1.20 6.41 -26.80
N LEU A 50 2.43 6.03 -26.49
CA LEU A 50 3.47 6.93 -25.99
C LEU A 50 4.38 7.47 -27.10
N THR A 51 4.21 7.04 -28.35
CA THR A 51 5.04 7.49 -29.48
C THR A 51 4.92 8.99 -29.75
N ALA A 52 3.77 9.60 -29.42
CA ALA A 52 3.57 11.03 -29.56
C ALA A 52 4.27 11.87 -28.46
N MET A 53 4.80 11.23 -27.40
CA MET A 53 5.47 11.93 -26.31
C MET A 53 6.94 12.19 -26.63
N GLU A 54 7.32 13.47 -26.61
CA GLU A 54 8.71 13.90 -26.68
C GLU A 54 9.51 13.42 -25.45
N GLU A 55 10.82 13.29 -25.63
CA GLU A 55 11.77 12.90 -24.59
C GLU A 55 11.70 13.82 -23.36
N GLN A 56 11.62 15.14 -23.56
CA GLN A 56 11.48 16.10 -22.46
C GLN A 56 10.24 15.84 -21.61
N HIS A 57 9.08 15.58 -22.23
CA HIS A 57 7.85 15.27 -21.51
C HIS A 57 7.99 13.98 -20.68
N ARG A 58 8.74 12.99 -21.18
CA ARG A 58 8.99 11.73 -20.46
C ARG A 58 9.86 11.98 -19.23
N GLU A 59 10.88 12.83 -19.35
CA GLU A 59 11.73 13.24 -18.22
C GLU A 59 10.94 14.01 -17.16
N ASP A 60 10.11 14.97 -17.57
CA ASP A 60 9.29 15.77 -16.66
C ASP A 60 8.27 14.91 -15.90
N ILE A 61 7.63 13.96 -16.59
CA ILE A 61 6.70 13.01 -15.97
C ILE A 61 7.45 12.07 -15.00
N THR A 62 8.65 11.62 -15.37
CA THR A 62 9.48 10.79 -14.50
C THR A 62 9.91 11.56 -13.25
N SER A 63 10.38 12.79 -13.42
CA SER A 63 10.82 13.68 -12.34
C SER A 63 9.68 14.00 -11.37
N SER A 64 8.50 14.35 -11.90
CA SER A 64 7.31 14.63 -11.10
C SER A 64 6.79 13.39 -10.36
N ALA A 65 6.81 12.21 -10.97
CA ALA A 65 6.45 10.95 -10.29
C ALA A 65 7.40 10.63 -9.14
N GLN A 66 8.72 10.78 -9.35
CA GLN A 66 9.71 10.59 -8.28
C GLN A 66 9.50 11.58 -7.12
N PHE A 67 9.18 12.83 -7.42
CA PHE A 67 8.86 13.82 -6.39
C PHE A 67 7.59 13.45 -5.61
N ALA A 68 6.53 13.03 -6.31
CA ALA A 68 5.30 12.54 -5.69
C ALA A 68 5.57 11.35 -4.75
N LEU A 69 6.42 10.38 -5.13
CA LEU A 69 6.81 9.27 -4.26
C LEU A 69 7.43 9.73 -2.94
N ARG A 70 8.31 10.74 -3.00
CA ARG A 70 8.89 11.33 -1.78
C ARG A 70 7.81 11.93 -0.90
N LEU A 71 6.86 12.67 -1.49
CA LEU A 71 5.72 13.22 -0.74
C LEU A 71 4.88 12.12 -0.09
N LEU A 72 4.61 11.01 -0.80
CA LEU A 72 3.89 9.86 -0.24
C LEU A 72 4.66 9.25 0.95
N ALA A 73 5.98 9.07 0.83
CA ALA A 73 6.82 8.54 1.89
C ALA A 73 6.81 9.42 3.17
N PHE A 74 6.74 10.74 3.01
CA PHE A 74 6.65 11.69 4.11
C PHE A 74 5.20 11.99 4.55
N ARG A 75 4.23 11.17 4.14
CA ARG A 75 2.80 11.32 4.48
C ARG A 75 2.21 12.68 4.03
N GLN A 76 2.76 13.26 2.98
CA GLN A 76 2.33 14.53 2.37
C GLN A 76 1.47 14.32 1.11
N ILE A 77 0.70 13.23 1.06
CA ILE A 77 -0.18 12.91 -0.09
C ILE A 77 -1.19 14.03 -0.42
N HIS A 78 -1.59 14.84 0.57
CA HIS A 78 -2.46 16.00 0.36
C HIS A 78 -1.90 16.99 -0.67
N LYS A 79 -0.57 17.15 -0.74
CA LYS A 79 0.08 17.99 -1.76
C LYS A 79 -0.03 17.40 -3.16
N VAL A 80 0.06 16.08 -3.29
CA VAL A 80 -0.10 15.38 -4.57
C VAL A 80 -1.56 15.46 -5.05
N LEU A 81 -2.51 15.40 -4.10
CA LEU A 81 -3.94 15.50 -4.38
C LEU A 81 -4.44 16.94 -4.54
N GLY A 82 -3.60 17.96 -4.32
CA GLY A 82 -4.00 19.37 -4.42
C GLY A 82 -5.05 19.77 -3.37
N MET A 83 -5.00 19.17 -2.18
CA MET A 83 -5.96 19.42 -1.11
C MET A 83 -5.28 19.87 0.19
N ASP A 84 -6.07 20.43 1.09
CA ASP A 84 -5.62 20.73 2.45
C ASP A 84 -5.31 19.45 3.24
N PRO A 85 -4.34 19.48 4.15
CA PRO A 85 -4.05 18.34 5.01
C PRO A 85 -5.28 18.00 5.86
N LEU A 86 -5.68 16.74 5.84
CA LEU A 86 -6.73 16.25 6.72
C LEU A 86 -6.35 16.46 8.19
N PRO A 87 -7.33 16.72 9.08
CA PRO A 87 -7.07 16.85 10.51
C PRO A 87 -6.28 15.64 11.01
N GLN A 88 -5.11 15.87 11.59
CA GLN A 88 -4.27 14.76 12.04
C GLN A 88 -4.97 14.01 13.17
N MET A 89 -5.28 12.73 12.94
CA MET A 89 -5.79 11.88 14.00
C MET A 89 -4.69 11.73 15.05
N ASN A 90 -4.95 12.28 16.25
CA ASN A 90 -3.96 12.45 17.31
C ASN A 90 -3.07 11.21 17.51
N PRO A 91 -1.73 11.34 17.53
CA PRO A 91 -0.80 10.21 17.71
C PRO A 91 -0.97 9.49 19.06
N ARG A 92 -1.70 10.07 20.01
CA ARG A 92 -2.07 9.47 21.29
C ARG A 92 -2.93 8.20 21.16
N PHE A 93 -3.60 7.98 20.02
CA PHE A 93 -4.40 6.77 19.79
C PHE A 93 -3.65 5.64 19.10
N ASN A 94 -2.35 5.78 18.80
CA ASN A 94 -1.55 4.73 18.15
C ASN A 94 -1.02 3.65 19.14
N VAL A 95 -1.51 3.67 20.38
CA VAL A 95 -1.18 2.68 21.42
C VAL A 95 -2.04 1.44 21.21
N ARG A 96 -1.63 0.52 20.31
CA ARG A 96 -2.00 -0.93 20.39
C ARG A 96 -1.35 -1.87 19.37
N ASN A 97 -0.34 -1.46 18.61
CA ASN A 97 0.42 -2.42 17.78
C ASN A 97 1.75 -2.88 18.37
N ASN A 98 1.91 -2.78 19.69
CA ASN A 98 2.99 -3.47 20.40
C ASN A 98 2.60 -4.94 20.70
N ARG A 99 2.15 -5.70 19.69
CA ARG A 99 2.16 -7.17 19.77
C ARG A 99 3.55 -7.64 19.37
N LYS A 100 4.45 -7.55 20.36
CA LYS A 100 5.67 -8.33 20.58
C LYS A 100 5.88 -9.43 19.51
N ARG A 101 6.88 -9.24 18.63
CA ARG A 101 7.46 -10.35 17.86
C ARG A 101 7.93 -11.40 18.87
N ARG A 102 7.32 -12.59 18.86
CA ARG A 102 7.80 -13.73 19.65
C ARG A 102 9.13 -14.15 19.02
N ARG A 103 10.24 -13.76 19.66
CA ARG A 103 11.59 -14.18 19.29
C ARG A 103 11.64 -15.68 19.57
N ASP A 104 11.88 -16.45 18.52
CA ASP A 104 12.18 -17.87 18.60
C ASP A 104 13.44 -18.04 19.45
N ASN A 105 13.38 -18.88 20.49
CA ASN A 105 14.55 -19.27 21.26
C ASN A 105 14.43 -20.76 21.60
N SER A 106 15.35 -21.50 21.00
CA SER A 106 15.65 -22.92 21.12
C SER A 106 15.70 -23.47 22.55
N ASP A 107 15.13 -24.67 22.68
CA ASP A 107 15.60 -25.86 23.42
C ASP A 107 15.70 -25.84 24.96
N GLY A 108 15.14 -26.88 25.61
CA GLY A 108 15.44 -27.24 27.00
C GLY A 108 14.25 -27.53 27.93
N THR A 109 13.97 -28.83 28.11
CA THR A 109 13.62 -29.55 29.37
C THR A 109 12.24 -29.39 30.05
N ASP A 110 11.76 -30.56 30.46
CA ASP A 110 10.55 -30.96 31.19
C ASP A 110 10.17 -30.15 32.43
N GLY A 111 8.86 -30.01 32.70
CA GLY A 111 8.35 -29.38 33.94
C GLY A 111 6.83 -29.26 34.03
N PHE A 112 6.21 -30.36 34.45
CA PHE A 112 4.98 -30.58 35.24
C PHE A 112 4.02 -29.41 35.60
N GLU A 113 2.73 -29.79 35.64
CA GLU A 113 1.58 -29.23 36.39
C GLU A 113 0.89 -27.94 35.91
N GLY A 114 -0.31 -28.12 35.35
CA GLY A 114 -1.33 -27.09 35.20
C GLY A 114 -2.61 -27.46 35.96
N GLU A 115 -2.63 -27.21 37.28
CA GLU A 115 -3.87 -27.07 38.05
C GLU A 115 -4.33 -25.59 38.04
N GLY A 116 -5.58 -25.34 37.64
CA GLY A 116 -6.07 -23.96 37.51
C GLY A 116 -7.57 -23.78 37.26
N LYS A 117 -8.38 -24.15 38.26
CA LYS A 117 -9.61 -23.48 38.76
C LYS A 117 -10.72 -23.13 37.75
N LYS A 118 -11.84 -23.88 37.73
CA LYS A 118 -13.03 -23.84 38.63
C LYS A 118 -14.15 -22.95 38.07
N ASP A 119 -15.09 -23.62 37.41
CA ASP A 119 -16.31 -23.07 36.82
C ASP A 119 -17.20 -22.34 37.83
N LYS A 120 -17.76 -21.22 37.38
CA LYS A 120 -18.69 -20.35 38.12
C LYS A 120 -20.10 -20.96 38.04
N LYS A 121 -20.63 -21.36 39.19
CA LYS A 121 -21.98 -21.90 39.35
C LYS A 121 -22.97 -20.74 39.50
N ASP A 122 -23.90 -20.64 38.56
CA ASP A 122 -25.04 -19.72 38.64
C ASP A 122 -26.02 -20.17 39.74
N PHE A 123 -26.48 -19.22 40.55
CA PHE A 123 -27.58 -19.43 41.49
C PHE A 123 -28.60 -18.32 41.26
N ASP A 124 -29.72 -18.70 40.64
CA ASP A 124 -30.93 -17.90 40.51
C ASP A 124 -31.88 -18.25 41.68
N SER A 125 -32.37 -17.23 42.39
CA SER A 125 -33.49 -17.37 43.31
C SER A 125 -34.15 -16.01 43.59
N SER A 126 -35.33 -15.83 43.02
CA SER A 126 -36.42 -14.90 43.40
C SER A 126 -37.59 -15.27 42.48
N TYR A 127 -38.80 -15.65 42.91
CA TYR A 127 -39.55 -15.52 44.15
C TYR A 127 -40.42 -16.77 44.34
#